data_AF-A0AAP4AL35-F1
#
_entry.id   AF-A0AAP4AL35-F1
#
_cell.length_a   1.000
_cell.length_b   1.000
_cell.length_c   1.000
_cell.angle_alpha   90.00
_cell.angle_beta   90.00
_cell.angle_gamma   90.00
#
_symmetry.space_group_name_H-M   'P 1'
#
loop_
_entity.id
_entity.type
_entity.pdbx_description
1 polymer ?
#
loop_
_entity_poly.entity_id
_entity_poly.type
_entity_poly.pdbx_seq_one_letter_code
_entity_poly.pdbx_strand_id
1 'polypeptide(L)'
;MMNDVHVCTDGLDWPQLTGQVYQYVQAGMLIWNLWEEQLAGLFYGCPPPMHFMQLEPGVGGPHLHIVLDAPYMGARGWTATLKKLTAKLHSMFAECGAGEETKYYYSVPRDRHGKVLRCDEEFIRTYLLKKVPLDGVWWAWTTIDKFKPIVLSETRRRSLAAAERLNDGGTDQALVPVQPPPAKRTRASDEFVTLCNWLAQEGILTEQKWRATDLNGYVRQYASMHGRQQVAAALMMARNIILDTMSNSHFLTRGPPAVVATPAWEENRVVQLLRLQHYDPRVVGQYVLAWADGMTGKRNTLWFYGPPSTGKTNLANAICQCVPVYGMVNWTNENFPFNDAADKCLILWDEGRISCKIVEACKAILGGMPVRVDQKCKGSTALRPTPV
;
A
#
# COMPACT_ATOMS: atom_id res chain seq x y z
N MET A 1 56.54 -5.41 15.26
CA MET A 1 56.17 -5.23 13.85
C MET A 1 54.70 -4.85 13.83
N MET A 2 54.37 -3.86 13.00
CA MET A 2 53.21 -2.97 13.08
C MET A 2 51.84 -3.68 13.16
N ASN A 3 50.97 -3.14 14.00
CA ASN A 3 49.54 -3.39 14.02
C ASN A 3 48.92 -2.79 12.75
N ASP A 4 48.71 -3.60 11.73
CA ASP A 4 47.88 -3.23 10.59
C ASP A 4 46.41 -3.36 11.00
N VAL A 5 45.87 -2.26 11.51
CA VAL A 5 44.43 -2.03 11.60
C VAL A 5 43.92 -1.87 10.17
N HIS A 6 43.44 -2.95 9.57
CA HIS A 6 42.69 -2.87 8.33
C HIS A 6 41.37 -2.14 8.58
N VAL A 7 41.39 -0.84 8.28
CA VAL A 7 40.23 0.04 8.22
C VAL A 7 39.30 -0.46 7.12
N CYS A 8 38.02 -0.63 7.44
CA CYS A 8 36.98 -0.89 6.45
C CYS A 8 36.90 0.31 5.50
N THR A 9 37.38 0.14 4.25
CA THR A 9 37.45 1.21 3.24
C THR A 9 36.17 1.31 2.40
N ASP A 10 34.99 1.24 3.02
CA ASP A 10 33.73 1.58 2.35
C ASP A 10 33.09 2.78 3.03
N GLY A 11 32.81 3.83 2.26
CA GLY A 11 32.36 5.16 2.68
C GLY A 11 30.95 5.24 3.26
N LEU A 12 30.57 4.34 4.15
CA LEU A 12 29.32 4.39 4.88
C LEU A 12 29.64 4.45 6.38
N ASP A 13 29.20 5.53 7.02
CA ASP A 13 29.30 5.87 8.44
C ASP A 13 28.87 4.69 9.35
N TRP A 14 29.76 3.71 9.59
CA TRP A 14 29.54 2.55 10.45
C TRP A 14 30.63 2.51 11.52
N PRO A 15 30.29 2.19 12.79
CA PRO A 15 31.27 2.17 13.86
C PRO A 15 32.43 1.21 13.59
N GLN A 16 33.64 1.60 14.00
CA GLN A 16 34.81 0.75 13.92
C GLN A 16 34.62 -0.49 14.81
N LEU A 17 34.77 -1.67 14.21
CA LEU A 17 34.69 -2.93 14.93
C LEU A 17 36.01 -3.21 15.64
N THR A 18 35.95 -3.53 16.94
CA THR A 18 37.13 -3.87 17.74
C THR A 18 36.88 -5.08 18.64
N GLY A 19 37.96 -5.70 19.12
CA GLY A 19 37.91 -6.78 20.09
C GLY A 19 37.09 -8.00 19.62
N GLN A 20 36.26 -8.52 20.52
CA GLN A 20 35.47 -9.74 20.29
C GLN A 20 34.41 -9.57 19.18
N VAL A 21 33.85 -8.37 19.03
CA VAL A 21 32.86 -8.07 17.98
C VAL A 21 33.48 -8.24 16.59
N TYR A 22 34.72 -7.78 16.39
CA TYR A 22 35.44 -7.98 15.13
C TYR A 22 35.61 -9.47 14.81
N GLN A 23 35.97 -10.29 15.80
CA GLN A 23 36.11 -11.74 15.63
C GLN A 23 34.78 -12.41 15.23
N TYR A 24 33.66 -11.99 15.83
CA TYR A 24 32.34 -12.48 15.44
C TYR A 24 31.94 -12.07 14.03
N VAL A 25 32.31 -10.87 13.59
CA VAL A 25 32.08 -10.44 12.20
C VAL A 25 32.92 -11.24 11.22
N GLN A 26 34.18 -11.56 11.54
CA GLN A 26 35.00 -12.45 10.71
C GLN A 26 34.41 -13.86 10.61
N ALA A 27 33.91 -14.41 11.73
CA ALA A 27 33.19 -15.68 11.70
C ALA A 27 31.90 -15.58 10.86
N GLY A 28 31.17 -14.47 10.95
CA GLY A 28 30.00 -14.16 10.12
C GLY A 28 30.31 -14.09 8.62
N MET A 29 31.46 -13.51 8.24
CA MET A 29 31.94 -13.49 6.84
C MET A 29 32.18 -14.90 6.31
N LEU A 30 32.79 -15.77 7.12
CA LEU A 30 32.98 -17.17 6.74
C LEU A 30 31.63 -17.87 6.53
N ILE A 31 30.68 -17.66 7.43
CA ILE A 31 29.32 -18.22 7.33
C ILE A 31 28.61 -17.70 6.08
N TRP A 32 28.73 -16.40 5.76
CA TRP A 32 28.19 -15.80 4.55
C TRP A 32 28.72 -16.47 3.28
N ASN A 33 30.03 -16.64 3.18
CA ASN A 33 30.65 -17.25 2.00
C ASN A 33 30.23 -18.72 1.83
N LEU A 34 30.16 -19.48 2.93
CA LEU A 34 29.69 -20.86 2.90
C LEU A 34 28.20 -20.96 2.55
N TRP A 35 27.40 -20.01 3.02
CA TRP A 35 25.99 -19.90 2.67
C TRP A 35 25.81 -19.64 1.17
N GLU A 36 26.57 -18.71 0.60
CA GLU A 36 26.55 -18.42 -0.83
C GLU A 36 26.93 -19.63 -1.69
N GLU A 37 27.99 -20.35 -1.30
CA GLU A 37 28.41 -21.58 -1.97
C GLU A 37 27.29 -22.66 -1.94
N GLN A 38 26.61 -22.79 -0.80
CA GLN A 38 25.50 -23.73 -0.65
C GLN A 38 24.27 -23.34 -1.47
N LEU A 39 23.95 -22.05 -1.54
CA LEU A 39 22.86 -21.56 -2.38
C LEU A 39 23.18 -21.75 -3.87
N ALA A 40 24.40 -21.46 -4.29
CA ALA A 40 24.84 -21.72 -5.66
C ALA A 40 24.71 -23.19 -6.05
N GLY A 41 25.02 -24.11 -5.14
CA GLY A 41 24.81 -25.56 -5.35
C GLY A 41 23.33 -25.96 -5.37
N LEU A 42 22.50 -25.38 -4.50
CA LEU A 42 21.07 -25.70 -4.40
C LEU A 42 20.25 -25.18 -5.58
N PHE A 43 20.65 -24.04 -6.14
CA PHE A 43 20.00 -23.36 -7.27
C PHE A 43 20.83 -23.45 -8.56
N TYR A 44 21.64 -24.50 -8.71
CA TYR A 44 22.47 -24.71 -9.90
C TYR A 44 21.62 -24.68 -11.18
N GLY A 45 21.98 -23.83 -12.14
CA GLY A 45 21.23 -23.62 -13.39
C GLY A 45 20.09 -22.58 -13.31
N CYS A 46 19.87 -21.97 -12.14
CA CYS A 46 18.94 -20.87 -11.93
C CYS A 46 19.69 -19.60 -11.46
N PRO A 47 19.11 -18.40 -11.61
CA PRO A 47 19.64 -17.21 -10.94
C PRO A 47 19.70 -17.42 -9.42
N PRO A 48 20.79 -16.99 -8.75
CA PRO A 48 20.93 -17.17 -7.31
C PRO A 48 19.83 -16.38 -6.58
N PRO A 49 19.22 -16.95 -5.53
CA PRO A 49 18.15 -16.29 -4.79
C PRO A 49 18.68 -15.07 -4.02
N MET A 50 17.90 -14.00 -4.03
CA MET A 50 18.19 -12.81 -3.24
C MET A 50 18.10 -13.13 -1.74
N HIS A 51 19.01 -12.59 -0.93
CA HIS A 51 19.02 -12.84 0.50
C HIS A 51 19.70 -11.72 1.30
N PHE A 52 19.42 -11.76 2.60
CA PHE A 52 19.88 -10.81 3.60
C PHE A 52 20.29 -11.56 4.86
N MET A 53 21.42 -11.16 5.46
CA MET A 53 21.90 -11.73 6.72
C MET A 53 22.28 -10.61 7.70
N GLN A 54 21.93 -10.74 8.98
CA GLN A 54 22.27 -9.76 10.02
C GLN A 54 22.77 -10.43 11.30
N LEU A 55 23.95 -10.02 11.76
CA LEU A 55 24.59 -10.46 12.99
C LEU A 55 24.24 -9.51 14.14
N GLU A 56 23.77 -10.08 15.24
CA GLU A 56 23.27 -9.34 16.39
C GLU A 56 23.80 -9.91 17.72
N PRO A 57 23.89 -9.07 18.76
CA PRO A 57 24.14 -9.55 20.13
C PRO A 57 22.96 -10.37 20.65
N GLY A 58 23.24 -11.44 21.41
CA GLY A 58 22.22 -12.31 22.01
C GLY A 58 22.58 -12.78 23.43
N VAL A 59 21.57 -13.18 24.19
CA VAL A 59 21.66 -13.52 25.64
C VAL A 59 22.50 -14.79 25.92
N GLY A 60 22.76 -15.62 24.90
CA GLY A 60 23.56 -16.84 25.00
C GLY A 60 24.69 -16.92 23.97
N GLY A 61 25.07 -15.78 23.37
CA GLY A 61 25.97 -15.69 22.22
C GLY A 61 25.32 -14.96 21.04
N PRO A 62 26.11 -14.59 20.02
CA PRO A 62 25.58 -13.92 18.83
C PRO A 62 24.60 -14.81 18.06
N HIS A 63 23.60 -14.19 17.45
CA HIS A 63 22.70 -14.86 16.51
C HIS A 63 22.72 -14.19 15.14
N LEU A 64 22.50 -15.01 14.11
CA LEU A 64 22.38 -14.59 12.71
C LEU A 64 20.93 -14.70 12.26
N HIS A 65 20.35 -13.60 11.81
CA HIS A 65 19.10 -13.60 11.07
C HIS A 65 19.41 -13.83 9.60
N ILE A 66 18.71 -14.77 8.95
CA ILE A 66 18.85 -15.07 7.52
C ILE A 66 17.47 -14.97 6.88
N VAL A 67 17.35 -14.16 5.83
CA VAL A 67 16.15 -14.01 5.01
C VAL A 67 16.52 -14.36 3.57
N LEU A 68 15.74 -15.24 2.93
CA LEU A 68 16.00 -15.76 1.59
C LEU A 68 14.73 -15.69 0.75
N ASP A 69 14.84 -15.16 -0.46
CA ASP A 69 13.80 -15.18 -1.48
C ASP A 69 13.72 -16.56 -2.13
N ALA A 70 13.06 -17.49 -1.44
CA ALA A 70 12.84 -18.85 -1.92
C ALA A 70 11.39 -19.30 -1.63
N PRO A 71 10.40 -18.79 -2.38
CA PRO A 71 8.97 -19.03 -2.11
C PRO A 71 8.56 -20.51 -2.23
N TYR A 72 9.37 -21.32 -2.92
CA TYR A 72 9.17 -22.75 -3.12
C TYR A 72 9.86 -23.61 -2.05
N MET A 73 10.71 -23.03 -1.20
CA MET A 73 11.46 -23.77 -0.18
C MET A 73 10.61 -23.97 1.08
N GLY A 74 10.22 -25.23 1.33
CA GLY A 74 9.50 -25.61 2.54
C GLY A 74 10.39 -25.77 3.78
N ALA A 75 9.78 -26.04 4.94
CA ALA A 75 10.48 -26.20 6.22
C ALA A 75 11.57 -27.28 6.19
N ARG A 76 11.29 -28.38 5.46
CA ARG A 76 12.25 -29.47 5.27
C ARG A 76 13.47 -29.02 4.46
N GLY A 77 13.27 -28.21 3.43
CA GLY A 77 14.35 -27.61 2.64
C GLY A 77 15.22 -26.73 3.50
N TRP A 78 14.62 -25.77 4.22
CA TRP A 78 15.32 -24.90 5.18
C TRP A 78 16.14 -25.68 6.20
N THR A 79 15.52 -26.69 6.83
CA THR A 79 16.19 -27.54 7.82
C THR A 79 17.36 -28.31 7.21
N ALA A 80 17.20 -28.87 6.01
CA ALA A 80 18.25 -29.62 5.34
C ALA A 80 19.45 -28.73 4.96
N THR A 81 19.18 -27.52 4.47
CA THR A 81 20.25 -26.56 4.12
C THR A 81 20.99 -26.10 5.37
N LEU A 82 20.28 -25.70 6.43
CA LEU A 82 20.92 -25.29 7.68
C LEU A 82 21.73 -26.42 8.31
N LYS A 83 21.24 -27.67 8.26
CA LYS A 83 22.01 -28.85 8.71
C LYS A 83 23.32 -29.02 7.95
N LYS A 84 23.29 -28.88 6.62
CA LYS A 84 24.51 -28.96 5.79
C LYS A 84 25.49 -27.84 6.11
N LEU A 85 25.00 -26.62 6.29
CA LEU A 85 25.81 -25.47 6.73
C LEU A 85 26.47 -25.73 8.08
N THR A 86 25.69 -26.15 9.08
CA THR A 86 26.24 -26.46 10.40
C THR A 86 27.24 -27.61 10.35
N ALA A 87 26.99 -28.66 9.57
CA ALA A 87 27.92 -29.78 9.44
C ALA A 87 29.26 -29.35 8.82
N LYS A 88 29.23 -28.49 7.79
CA LYS A 88 30.43 -27.95 7.16
C LYS A 88 31.21 -27.02 8.10
N LEU A 89 30.51 -26.21 8.90
CA LEU A 89 31.15 -25.40 9.94
C LEU A 89 31.81 -26.29 11.00
N HIS A 90 31.09 -27.30 11.52
CA HIS A 90 31.64 -28.25 12.48
C HIS A 90 32.91 -28.94 11.98
N SER A 91 32.95 -29.41 10.72
CA SER A 91 34.16 -30.03 10.17
C SER A 91 35.33 -29.05 10.10
N MET A 92 35.09 -27.82 9.65
CA MET A 92 36.14 -26.79 9.58
C MET A 92 36.69 -26.41 10.96
N PHE A 93 35.83 -26.29 11.98
CA PHE A 93 36.29 -26.00 13.34
C PHE A 93 36.94 -27.20 14.04
N ALA A 94 36.53 -28.43 13.70
CA ALA A 94 37.17 -29.64 14.19
C ALA A 94 38.61 -29.79 13.65
N GLU A 95 38.83 -29.49 12.37
CA GLU A 95 40.17 -29.48 11.75
C GLU A 95 41.11 -28.44 12.39
N CYS A 96 40.55 -27.36 12.94
CA CYS A 96 41.29 -26.33 13.67
C CYS A 96 41.45 -26.60 15.18
N GLY A 97 41.04 -27.78 15.68
CA GLY A 97 41.16 -28.15 17.10
C GLY A 97 40.13 -27.48 18.04
N ALA A 98 39.07 -26.85 17.51
CA ALA A 98 38.03 -26.14 18.25
C ALA A 98 36.66 -26.86 18.24
N GLY A 99 36.62 -28.12 17.78
CA GLY A 99 35.38 -28.80 17.39
C GLY A 99 34.49 -29.34 18.52
N GLU A 100 35.01 -29.57 19.73
CA GLU A 100 34.26 -30.27 20.80
C GLU A 100 33.32 -29.36 21.61
N GLU A 101 33.52 -28.04 21.62
CA GLU A 101 32.75 -27.11 22.47
C GLU A 101 31.66 -26.30 21.73
N THR A 102 31.65 -26.31 20.39
CA THR A 102 30.76 -25.41 19.63
C THR A 102 29.46 -26.12 19.24
N LYS A 103 28.34 -25.72 19.86
CA LYS A 103 26.98 -26.19 19.49
C LYS A 103 26.26 -25.12 18.69
N TYR A 104 25.98 -25.38 17.41
CA TYR A 104 25.11 -24.51 16.62
C TYR A 104 23.65 -24.88 16.81
N TYR A 105 22.84 -23.88 17.14
CA TYR A 105 21.40 -23.99 17.19
C TYR A 105 20.81 -23.17 16.04
N TYR A 106 19.90 -23.78 15.29
CA TYR A 106 19.12 -23.07 14.29
C TYR A 106 17.64 -23.23 14.61
N SER A 107 16.90 -22.13 14.40
CA SER A 107 15.45 -22.11 14.51
C SER A 107 14.89 -21.69 13.16
N VAL A 108 13.96 -22.47 12.63
CA VAL A 108 13.15 -22.08 11.48
C VAL A 108 11.80 -21.69 12.05
N PRO A 109 11.47 -20.39 12.18
CA PRO A 109 10.21 -19.95 12.76
C PRO A 109 9.05 -20.58 11.99
N ARG A 110 8.07 -21.09 12.73
CA ARG A 110 6.86 -21.68 12.16
C ARG A 110 5.66 -20.83 12.54
N ASP A 111 4.70 -20.72 11.62
CA ASP A 111 3.41 -20.17 11.93
C ASP A 111 2.62 -21.11 12.86
N ARG A 112 1.46 -20.64 13.33
CA ARG A 112 0.53 -21.42 14.17
C ARG A 112 0.00 -22.71 13.51
N HIS A 113 0.25 -22.90 12.21
CA HIS A 113 -0.14 -24.07 11.43
C HIS A 113 1.05 -24.97 11.08
N GLY A 114 2.24 -24.69 11.65
CA GLY A 114 3.45 -25.48 11.44
C GLY A 114 4.17 -25.25 10.11
N LYS A 115 3.74 -24.27 9.30
CA LYS A 115 4.42 -23.87 8.05
C LYS A 115 5.56 -22.90 8.37
N VAL A 116 6.57 -22.82 7.51
CA VAL A 116 7.65 -21.83 7.66
C VAL A 116 7.04 -20.44 7.64
N LEU A 117 7.43 -19.61 8.61
CA LEU A 117 7.05 -18.21 8.66
C LEU A 117 7.56 -17.53 7.39
N ARG A 118 6.65 -16.98 6.60
CA ARG A 118 6.96 -16.18 5.43
C ARG A 118 6.81 -14.71 5.82
N CYS A 119 7.83 -13.92 5.52
CA CYS A 119 7.76 -12.48 5.60
C CYS A 119 7.81 -11.90 4.18
N ASP A 120 7.23 -10.72 4.03
CA ASP A 120 7.50 -9.87 2.88
C ASP A 120 8.82 -9.14 3.10
N GLU A 121 9.25 -8.44 2.05
CA GLU A 121 10.45 -7.63 2.08
C GLU A 121 10.36 -6.48 3.10
N GLU A 122 9.14 -6.04 3.44
CA GLU A 122 8.91 -4.98 4.42
C GLU A 122 9.43 -5.37 5.80
N PHE A 123 9.49 -6.66 6.15
CA PHE A 123 10.14 -7.14 7.37
C PHE A 123 11.61 -6.71 7.47
N ILE A 124 12.39 -6.77 6.39
CA ILE A 124 13.80 -6.35 6.41
C ILE A 124 13.88 -4.86 6.74
N ARG A 125 13.04 -4.04 6.07
CA ARG A 125 13.02 -2.58 6.23
C ARG A 125 12.52 -2.14 7.60
N THR A 126 11.46 -2.76 8.08
CA THR A 126 10.73 -2.32 9.28
C THR A 126 11.21 -2.96 10.58
N TYR A 127 11.93 -4.08 10.51
CA TYR A 127 12.38 -4.81 11.68
C TYR A 127 13.90 -4.91 11.76
N LEU A 128 14.57 -5.40 10.70
CA LEU A 128 16.02 -5.65 10.75
C LEU A 128 16.85 -4.36 10.60
N LEU A 129 16.53 -3.52 9.62
CA LEU A 129 17.31 -2.31 9.30
C LEU A 129 17.13 -1.16 10.32
N LYS A 130 16.12 -1.21 11.20
CA LYS A 130 15.93 -0.21 12.27
C LYS A 130 16.92 -0.34 13.42
N LYS A 131 17.52 -1.52 13.58
CA LYS A 131 18.43 -1.77 14.69
C LYS A 131 19.68 -0.93 14.54
N VAL A 132 20.04 -0.26 15.62
CA VAL A 132 21.14 0.69 15.69
C VAL A 132 22.44 -0.05 16.02
N PRO A 133 23.56 0.28 15.35
CA PRO A 133 24.88 -0.27 15.70
C PRO A 133 25.41 0.34 17.02
N LEU A 134 26.14 -0.35 17.90
CA LEU A 134 26.44 -1.78 18.01
C LEU A 134 25.51 -2.50 19.01
N ASP A 135 24.51 -1.79 19.55
CA ASP A 135 23.62 -2.30 20.60
C ASP A 135 22.60 -3.31 20.06
N GLY A 136 22.13 -3.10 18.83
CA GLY A 136 21.12 -3.96 18.19
C GLY A 136 21.60 -4.74 16.98
N VAL A 137 22.76 -4.38 16.41
CA VAL A 137 23.35 -5.03 15.23
C VAL A 137 24.86 -4.81 15.21
N TRP A 138 25.63 -5.86 14.96
CA TRP A 138 27.07 -5.76 14.78
C TRP A 138 27.46 -5.62 13.31
N TRP A 139 26.81 -6.38 12.43
CA TRP A 139 27.07 -6.35 10.99
C TRP A 139 25.90 -6.93 10.19
N ALA A 140 25.83 -6.62 8.90
CA ALA A 140 24.86 -7.21 7.99
C ALA A 140 25.39 -7.32 6.55
N TRP A 141 24.83 -8.28 5.80
CA TRP A 141 25.19 -8.63 4.44
C TRP A 141 23.93 -8.75 3.59
N THR A 142 24.04 -8.41 2.30
CA THR A 142 22.90 -8.55 1.40
C THR A 142 23.31 -8.66 -0.06
N THR A 143 22.60 -9.50 -0.80
CA THR A 143 22.62 -9.51 -2.27
C THR A 143 21.55 -8.61 -2.89
N ILE A 144 20.66 -8.03 -2.09
CA ILE A 144 19.56 -7.19 -2.52
C ILE A 144 20.05 -5.76 -2.75
N ASP A 145 20.14 -5.34 -4.02
CA ASP A 145 20.78 -4.07 -4.41
C ASP A 145 20.25 -2.83 -3.69
N LYS A 146 18.94 -2.73 -3.50
CA LYS A 146 18.31 -1.61 -2.79
C LYS A 146 18.69 -1.49 -1.31
N PHE A 147 19.15 -2.57 -0.67
CA PHE A 147 19.58 -2.55 0.73
C PHE A 147 21.09 -2.36 0.91
N LYS A 148 21.90 -2.63 -0.13
CA LYS A 148 23.35 -2.39 -0.11
C LYS A 148 23.77 -1.01 0.41
N PRO A 149 23.09 0.10 0.06
CA PRO A 149 23.57 1.41 0.48
C PRO A 149 23.02 1.80 1.88
N ILE A 150 22.29 0.92 2.57
CA ILE A 150 21.70 1.14 3.91
C ILE A 150 22.27 0.15 4.94
N VAL A 151 22.53 -1.08 4.51
CA VAL A 151 22.86 -2.23 5.38
C VAL A 151 24.01 -1.95 6.35
N LEU A 152 25.01 -1.18 5.94
CA LEU A 152 26.14 -0.75 6.76
C LEU A 152 26.27 0.79 6.81
N SER A 153 25.15 1.51 6.97
CA SER A 153 25.16 2.96 7.21
C SER A 153 24.37 3.30 8.46
N GLU A 154 25.05 3.73 9.52
CA GLU A 154 24.43 4.16 10.76
C GLU A 154 23.48 5.33 10.52
N THR A 155 23.94 6.36 9.79
CA THR A 155 23.13 7.53 9.45
C THR A 155 21.81 7.12 8.79
N ARG A 156 21.85 6.24 7.79
CA ARG A 156 20.65 5.85 7.02
C ARG A 156 19.73 4.93 7.81
N ARG A 157 20.28 4.04 8.64
CA ARG A 157 19.49 3.22 9.58
C ARG A 157 18.81 4.11 10.63
N ARG A 158 19.50 5.10 11.17
CA ARG A 158 18.92 6.10 12.08
C ARG A 158 17.88 6.96 11.37
N SER A 159 18.08 7.37 10.13
CA SER A 159 17.08 8.09 9.33
C SER A 159 15.85 7.24 9.05
N LEU A 160 15.99 5.93 8.81
CA LEU A 160 14.84 5.02 8.70
C LEU A 160 14.08 4.90 10.02
N ALA A 161 14.81 4.79 11.14
CA ALA A 161 14.20 4.79 12.47
C ALA A 161 13.58 6.16 12.84
N ALA A 162 14.10 7.27 12.32
CA ALA A 162 13.66 8.63 12.62
C ALA A 162 12.59 9.18 11.67
N ALA A 163 12.54 8.73 10.41
CA ALA A 163 11.48 9.08 9.46
C ALA A 163 10.12 8.57 9.93
N GLU A 164 10.09 7.45 10.66
CA GLU A 164 8.89 7.02 11.39
C GLU A 164 8.63 7.89 12.64
N ARG A 165 9.66 8.33 13.37
CA ARG A 165 9.51 9.27 14.50
C ARG A 165 8.96 10.64 14.10
N LEU A 166 9.23 11.10 12.88
CA LEU A 166 8.67 12.34 12.31
C LEU A 166 7.20 12.17 11.90
N ASN A 167 6.74 10.95 11.60
CA ASN A 167 5.31 10.64 11.52
C ASN A 167 4.65 10.57 12.90
N ASP A 168 5.44 10.39 13.98
CA ASP A 168 5.00 10.32 15.39
C ASP A 168 5.26 11.63 16.18
N GLY A 169 5.68 12.72 15.51
CA GLY A 169 6.20 13.92 16.16
C GLY A 169 5.13 14.92 16.63
N GLY A 170 4.52 14.69 17.80
CA GLY A 170 3.70 15.65 18.53
C GLY A 170 3.89 15.56 20.06
N THR A 171 4.92 16.25 20.56
CA THR A 171 5.24 16.69 21.95
C THR A 171 4.80 15.86 23.18
N ASP A 172 5.82 15.50 23.98
CA ASP A 172 5.77 14.91 25.34
C ASP A 172 4.87 15.66 26.34
N GLN A 173 3.67 15.12 26.55
CA GLN A 173 3.20 14.75 27.89
C GLN A 173 3.29 13.23 27.94
N ALA A 174 3.53 12.61 29.09
CA ALA A 174 3.65 11.14 29.21
C ALA A 174 2.41 10.43 28.61
N LEU A 175 2.50 10.05 27.34
CA LEU A 175 1.41 9.45 26.58
C LEU A 175 1.63 7.94 26.60
N VAL A 176 0.72 7.27 27.30
CA VAL A 176 0.45 5.84 27.20
C VAL A 176 0.60 5.41 25.74
N PRO A 177 1.36 4.36 25.39
CA PRO A 177 1.47 3.90 24.02
C PRO A 177 0.06 3.72 23.47
N VAL A 178 -0.32 4.54 22.48
CA VAL A 178 -1.59 4.39 21.79
C VAL A 178 -1.49 3.06 21.09
N GLN A 179 -2.03 2.02 21.74
CA GLN A 179 -2.17 0.73 21.11
C GLN A 179 -2.86 0.97 19.77
N PRO A 180 -2.38 0.37 18.67
CA PRO A 180 -3.14 0.39 17.43
C PRO A 180 -4.57 -0.01 17.77
N PRO A 181 -5.58 0.66 17.19
CA PRO A 181 -6.96 0.46 17.59
C PRO A 181 -7.26 -1.04 17.65
N PRO A 182 -7.88 -1.53 18.72
CA PRO A 182 -8.04 -2.95 18.96
C PRO A 182 -8.66 -3.62 17.73
N ALA A 183 -7.87 -4.43 17.04
CA ALA A 183 -8.25 -5.04 15.78
C ALA A 183 -8.44 -6.54 15.98
N LYS A 184 -9.67 -7.01 15.78
CA LYS A 184 -9.98 -8.44 15.77
C LYS A 184 -9.46 -9.06 14.48
N ARG A 185 -8.18 -9.46 14.45
CA ARG A 185 -7.54 -10.09 13.29
C ARG A 185 -7.84 -11.60 13.26
N THR A 186 -8.71 -11.99 12.34
CA THR A 186 -9.06 -13.37 12.04
C THR A 186 -8.96 -13.59 10.54
N ARG A 187 -8.77 -14.84 10.10
CA ARG A 187 -8.74 -15.14 8.67
C ARG A 187 -10.00 -14.63 7.95
N ALA A 188 -11.17 -14.80 8.57
CA ALA A 188 -12.43 -14.32 8.01
C ALA A 188 -12.50 -12.78 7.92
N SER A 189 -11.96 -12.06 8.91
CA SER A 189 -11.90 -10.58 8.83
C SER A 189 -10.94 -10.12 7.75
N ASP A 190 -9.81 -10.80 7.57
CA ASP A 190 -8.82 -10.44 6.54
C ASP A 190 -9.37 -10.72 5.13
N GLU A 191 -10.08 -11.85 4.95
CA GLU A 191 -10.81 -12.17 3.72
C GLU A 191 -11.91 -11.14 3.44
N PHE A 192 -12.65 -10.70 4.46
CA PHE A 192 -13.67 -9.66 4.32
C PHE A 192 -13.10 -8.28 3.96
N VAL A 193 -11.96 -7.90 4.56
CA VAL A 193 -11.26 -6.66 4.21
C VAL A 193 -10.77 -6.73 2.76
N THR A 194 -10.21 -7.88 2.35
CA THR A 194 -9.77 -8.11 0.96
C THR A 194 -10.93 -7.97 -0.02
N LEU A 195 -12.10 -8.53 0.31
CA LEU A 195 -13.32 -8.37 -0.47
C LEU A 195 -13.76 -6.90 -0.57
N CYS A 196 -13.79 -6.17 0.55
CA CYS A 196 -14.17 -4.75 0.55
C CYS A 196 -13.22 -3.91 -0.33
N ASN A 197 -11.91 -4.17 -0.25
CA ASN A 197 -10.90 -3.50 -1.06
C ASN A 197 -11.06 -3.83 -2.55
N TRP A 198 -11.34 -5.09 -2.90
CA TRP A 198 -11.61 -5.48 -4.29
C TRP A 198 -12.86 -4.80 -4.84
N LEU A 199 -13.97 -4.79 -4.08
CA LEU A 199 -15.19 -4.09 -4.45
C LEU A 199 -14.95 -2.59 -4.64
N ALA A 200 -14.16 -1.98 -3.76
CA ALA A 200 -13.79 -0.56 -3.83
C ALA A 200 -12.95 -0.26 -5.07
N GLN A 201 -11.90 -1.05 -5.29
CA GLN A 201 -11.03 -0.96 -6.47
C GLN A 201 -11.85 -1.04 -7.74
N GLU A 202 -12.77 -2.02 -7.83
CA GLU A 202 -13.66 -2.22 -8.97
C GLU A 202 -14.83 -1.24 -9.09
N GLY A 203 -15.03 -0.38 -8.09
CA GLY A 203 -16.14 0.57 -8.05
C GLY A 203 -17.52 -0.13 -8.00
N ILE A 204 -17.60 -1.28 -7.33
CA ILE A 204 -18.82 -2.10 -7.20
C ILE A 204 -19.54 -1.71 -5.90
N LEU A 205 -20.61 -0.91 -6.03
CA LEU A 205 -21.38 -0.39 -4.89
C LEU A 205 -22.84 -0.84 -4.84
N THR A 206 -23.26 -1.68 -5.78
CA THR A 206 -24.61 -2.26 -5.82
C THR A 206 -24.53 -3.75 -6.05
N GLU A 207 -25.49 -4.50 -5.49
CA GLU A 207 -25.56 -5.94 -5.73
C GLU A 207 -25.76 -6.27 -7.22
N GLN A 208 -26.51 -5.43 -7.95
CA GLN A 208 -26.70 -5.61 -9.39
C GLN A 208 -25.37 -5.53 -10.15
N LYS A 209 -24.54 -4.53 -9.84
CA LYS A 209 -23.21 -4.39 -10.47
C LYS A 209 -22.29 -5.53 -10.07
N TRP A 210 -22.36 -5.99 -8.82
CA TRP A 210 -21.59 -7.15 -8.38
C TRP A 210 -21.99 -8.41 -9.14
N ARG A 211 -23.29 -8.72 -9.22
CA ARG A 211 -23.79 -9.89 -9.98
C ARG A 211 -23.41 -9.84 -11.46
N ALA A 212 -23.38 -8.66 -12.06
CA ALA A 212 -22.97 -8.49 -13.46
C ALA A 212 -21.46 -8.69 -13.66
N THR A 213 -20.64 -8.41 -12.65
CA THR A 213 -19.17 -8.50 -12.73
C THR A 213 -18.64 -9.87 -12.33
N ASP A 214 -19.14 -10.41 -11.20
CA ASP A 214 -18.78 -11.73 -10.68
C ASP A 214 -19.98 -12.37 -9.95
N LEU A 215 -20.81 -13.05 -10.73
CA LEU A 215 -21.97 -13.78 -10.20
C LEU A 215 -21.55 -14.89 -9.23
N ASN A 216 -20.41 -15.55 -9.48
CA ASN A 216 -19.97 -16.69 -8.67
C ASN A 216 -19.49 -16.24 -7.29
N GLY A 217 -18.67 -15.19 -7.21
CA GLY A 217 -18.26 -14.60 -5.94
C GLY A 217 -19.45 -14.05 -5.15
N TYR A 218 -20.39 -13.38 -5.82
CA TYR A 218 -21.62 -12.91 -5.20
C TYR A 218 -22.43 -14.07 -4.58
N VAL A 219 -22.69 -15.14 -5.34
CA VAL A 219 -23.48 -16.30 -4.86
C VAL A 219 -22.78 -16.99 -3.69
N ARG A 220 -21.46 -17.17 -3.76
CA ARG A 220 -20.67 -17.77 -2.68
C ARG A 220 -20.77 -16.95 -1.39
N GLN A 221 -20.68 -15.63 -1.50
CA GLN A 221 -20.81 -14.75 -0.33
C GLN A 221 -22.24 -14.76 0.23
N TYR A 222 -23.24 -14.73 -0.66
CA TYR A 222 -24.65 -14.69 -0.30
C TYR A 222 -25.12 -16.01 0.36
N ALA A 223 -24.55 -17.15 -0.04
CA ALA A 223 -24.88 -18.47 0.51
C ALA A 223 -24.31 -18.73 1.92
N SER A 224 -23.47 -17.84 2.46
CA SER A 224 -22.97 -17.96 3.83
C SER A 224 -24.08 -17.75 4.86
N MET A 225 -23.90 -18.23 6.11
CA MET A 225 -24.95 -18.14 7.14
C MET A 225 -25.46 -16.72 7.41
N HIS A 226 -24.64 -15.69 7.15
CA HIS A 226 -25.02 -14.28 7.28
C HIS A 226 -24.84 -13.51 5.96
N GLY A 227 -24.94 -14.19 4.82
CA GLY A 227 -24.52 -13.68 3.52
C GLY A 227 -25.18 -12.36 3.13
N ARG A 228 -26.49 -12.22 3.32
CA ARG A 228 -27.21 -10.97 3.00
C ARG A 228 -26.68 -9.76 3.78
N GLN A 229 -26.43 -9.92 5.09
CA GLN A 229 -25.89 -8.85 5.92
C GLN A 229 -24.44 -8.54 5.56
N GLN A 230 -23.64 -9.58 5.28
CA GLN A 230 -22.25 -9.42 4.86
C GLN A 230 -22.13 -8.70 3.51
N VAL A 231 -22.99 -9.01 2.55
CA VAL A 231 -23.03 -8.32 1.25
C VAL A 231 -23.34 -6.83 1.44
N ALA A 232 -24.39 -6.50 2.20
CA ALA A 232 -24.75 -5.11 2.48
C ALA A 232 -23.62 -4.36 3.20
N ALA A 233 -22.98 -5.00 4.20
CA ALA A 233 -21.86 -4.43 4.92
C ALA A 233 -20.62 -4.23 4.01
N ALA A 234 -20.32 -5.19 3.13
CA ALA A 234 -19.19 -5.10 2.21
C ALA A 234 -19.36 -3.95 1.22
N LEU A 235 -20.55 -3.79 0.64
CA LEU A 235 -20.85 -2.68 -0.28
C LEU A 235 -20.80 -1.32 0.43
N MET A 236 -21.26 -1.25 1.68
CA MET A 236 -21.16 -0.03 2.49
C MET A 236 -19.71 0.31 2.82
N MET A 237 -18.91 -0.67 3.25
CA MET A 237 -17.49 -0.46 3.53
C MET A 237 -16.71 -0.11 2.26
N ALA A 238 -17.00 -0.75 1.12
CA ALA A 238 -16.41 -0.41 -0.17
C ALA A 238 -16.72 1.05 -0.54
N ARG A 239 -17.95 1.53 -0.30
CA ARG A 239 -18.28 2.95 -0.50
C ARG A 239 -17.39 3.84 0.36
N ASN A 240 -17.26 3.56 1.64
CA ASN A 240 -16.45 4.37 2.55
C ASN A 240 -14.98 4.38 2.12
N ILE A 241 -14.42 3.22 1.75
CA ILE A 241 -13.04 3.12 1.22
C ILE A 241 -12.87 4.01 -0.02
N ILE A 242 -13.80 3.95 -0.97
CA ILE A 242 -13.74 4.79 -2.19
C ILE A 242 -13.75 6.27 -1.80
N LEU A 243 -14.69 6.69 -0.96
CA LEU A 243 -14.83 8.09 -0.59
C LEU A 243 -13.60 8.57 0.21
N ASP A 244 -13.10 7.78 1.15
CA ASP A 244 -12.07 8.24 2.10
C ASP A 244 -10.64 8.11 1.56
N THR A 245 -10.39 7.18 0.64
CA THR A 245 -9.01 6.80 0.25
C THR A 245 -8.72 6.84 -1.24
N MET A 246 -9.72 6.83 -2.11
CA MET A 246 -9.51 6.72 -3.55
C MET A 246 -9.73 8.04 -4.28
N SER A 247 -8.86 8.29 -5.27
CA SER A 247 -9.02 9.38 -6.22
C SER A 247 -10.11 9.08 -7.25
N ASN A 248 -10.93 10.07 -7.61
CA ASN A 248 -11.95 9.89 -8.64
C ASN A 248 -11.31 9.67 -10.02
N SER A 249 -10.13 10.25 -10.26
CA SER A 249 -9.34 10.04 -11.49
C SER A 249 -9.03 8.57 -11.77
N HIS A 250 -8.87 7.74 -10.74
CA HIS A 250 -8.71 6.28 -10.87
C HIS A 250 -9.87 5.66 -11.66
N PHE A 251 -11.09 6.13 -11.43
CA PHE A 251 -12.27 5.62 -12.13
C PHE A 251 -12.47 6.25 -13.50
N LEU A 252 -12.12 7.54 -13.66
CA LEU A 252 -12.20 8.22 -14.97
C LEU A 252 -11.18 7.69 -15.99
N THR A 253 -10.08 7.12 -15.52
CA THR A 253 -8.98 6.59 -16.38
C THR A 253 -9.07 5.09 -16.59
N ARG A 254 -10.08 4.42 -16.02
CA ARG A 254 -10.32 2.98 -16.23
C ARG A 254 -10.80 2.73 -17.66
N GLY A 255 -9.89 2.24 -18.48
CA GLY A 255 -10.15 1.76 -19.83
C GLY A 255 -9.01 0.86 -20.32
N PRO A 256 -9.25 0.03 -21.35
CA PRO A 256 -8.17 -0.77 -21.93
C PRO A 256 -7.05 0.17 -22.44
N PRO A 257 -5.77 -0.15 -22.23
CA PRO A 257 -4.63 0.67 -22.68
C PRO A 257 -4.68 1.03 -24.18
N ALA A 258 -5.39 0.22 -24.97
CA ALA A 258 -5.59 0.37 -26.39
C ALA A 258 -6.32 1.67 -26.81
N VAL A 259 -7.07 2.34 -25.91
CA VAL A 259 -7.76 3.61 -26.25
C VAL A 259 -6.77 4.76 -26.49
N VAL A 260 -5.53 4.65 -26.00
CA VAL A 260 -4.47 5.65 -26.22
C VAL A 260 -3.72 5.40 -27.54
N ALA A 261 -3.96 4.28 -28.22
CA ALA A 261 -3.39 4.01 -29.55
C ALA A 261 -4.12 4.83 -30.64
N THR A 262 -3.37 5.29 -31.63
CA THR A 262 -3.72 6.44 -32.48
C THR A 262 -4.91 6.29 -33.45
N PRO A 263 -5.52 5.13 -33.74
CA PRO A 263 -6.86 5.14 -34.34
C PRO A 263 -7.97 5.37 -33.28
N ALA A 264 -7.82 4.79 -32.08
CA ALA A 264 -8.86 4.83 -31.05
C ALA A 264 -9.02 6.22 -30.38
N TRP A 265 -7.96 7.02 -30.35
CA TRP A 265 -8.01 8.40 -29.80
C TRP A 265 -8.89 9.33 -30.65
N GLU A 266 -8.75 9.27 -31.97
CA GLU A 266 -9.44 10.14 -32.92
C GLU A 266 -10.93 9.79 -33.06
N GLU A 267 -11.27 8.52 -32.81
CA GLU A 267 -12.65 8.03 -32.78
C GLU A 267 -13.39 8.37 -31.48
N ASN A 268 -12.69 8.87 -30.46
CA ASN A 268 -13.30 9.22 -29.19
C ASN A 268 -14.26 10.41 -29.34
N ARG A 269 -15.54 10.19 -29.05
CA ARG A 269 -16.60 11.22 -29.18
C ARG A 269 -16.35 12.46 -28.33
N VAL A 270 -15.70 12.34 -27.17
CA VAL A 270 -15.34 13.49 -26.32
C VAL A 270 -14.24 14.31 -27.00
N VAL A 271 -13.24 13.65 -27.58
CA VAL A 271 -12.15 14.31 -28.34
C VAL A 271 -12.73 15.07 -29.54
N GLN A 272 -13.63 14.44 -30.30
CA GLN A 272 -14.31 15.07 -31.43
C GLN A 272 -15.16 16.27 -30.99
N LEU A 273 -15.94 16.12 -29.93
CA LEU A 273 -16.79 17.19 -29.38
C LEU A 273 -15.96 18.40 -28.96
N LEU A 274 -14.86 18.18 -28.23
CA LEU A 274 -14.00 19.27 -27.74
C LEU A 274 -13.34 20.02 -28.91
N ARG A 275 -12.88 19.31 -29.93
CA ARG A 275 -12.28 19.94 -31.12
C ARG A 275 -13.29 20.72 -31.96
N LEU A 276 -14.53 20.22 -32.08
CA LEU A 276 -15.62 20.97 -32.72
C LEU A 276 -15.90 22.31 -32.02
N GLN A 277 -15.60 22.40 -30.72
CA GLN A 277 -15.73 23.62 -29.92
C GLN A 277 -14.39 24.36 -29.75
N HIS A 278 -13.37 24.00 -30.53
CA HIS A 278 -12.03 24.60 -30.52
C HIS A 278 -11.26 24.49 -29.19
N TYR A 279 -11.57 23.49 -28.36
CA TYR A 279 -10.79 23.16 -27.17
C TYR A 279 -9.73 22.11 -27.48
N ASP A 280 -8.56 22.22 -26.83
CA ASP A 280 -7.56 21.13 -26.80
C ASP A 280 -8.04 20.01 -25.85
N PRO A 281 -8.34 18.80 -26.37
CA PRO A 281 -8.84 17.70 -25.55
C PRO A 281 -7.87 17.26 -24.44
N ARG A 282 -6.55 17.39 -24.66
CA ARG A 282 -5.54 16.98 -23.68
C ARG A 282 -5.53 17.92 -22.48
N VAL A 283 -5.57 19.22 -22.75
CA VAL A 283 -5.63 20.26 -21.71
C VAL A 283 -6.92 20.11 -20.92
N VAL A 284 -8.07 19.96 -21.60
CA VAL A 284 -9.35 19.72 -20.92
C VAL A 284 -9.29 18.45 -20.07
N GLY A 285 -8.74 17.35 -20.59
CA GLY A 285 -8.57 16.11 -19.84
C GLY A 285 -7.75 16.29 -18.56
N GLN A 286 -6.62 17.01 -18.62
CA GLN A 286 -5.82 17.32 -17.42
C GLN A 286 -6.62 18.10 -16.38
N TYR A 287 -7.38 19.12 -16.80
CA TYR A 287 -8.25 19.88 -15.90
C TYR A 287 -9.37 19.04 -15.30
N VAL A 288 -9.99 18.15 -16.10
CA VAL A 288 -11.04 17.23 -15.62
C VAL A 288 -10.48 16.28 -14.57
N LEU A 289 -9.29 15.71 -14.77
CA LEU A 289 -8.69 14.82 -13.78
C LEU A 289 -8.34 15.57 -12.48
N ALA A 290 -7.75 16.77 -12.59
CA ALA A 290 -7.44 17.60 -11.43
C ALA A 290 -8.71 18.06 -10.68
N TRP A 291 -9.78 18.40 -11.40
CA TRP A 291 -11.08 18.76 -10.82
C TRP A 291 -11.71 17.57 -10.09
N ALA A 292 -11.70 16.39 -10.72
CA ALA A 292 -12.29 15.18 -10.14
C ALA A 292 -11.63 14.81 -8.81
N ASP A 293 -10.33 15.07 -8.65
CA ASP A 293 -9.58 14.80 -7.43
C ASP A 293 -9.56 15.99 -6.43
N GLY A 294 -10.33 17.05 -6.69
CA GLY A 294 -10.40 18.22 -5.80
C GLY A 294 -9.13 19.08 -5.76
N MET A 295 -8.25 18.95 -6.76
CA MET A 295 -6.95 19.65 -6.82
C MET A 295 -7.06 21.09 -7.35
N THR A 296 -8.25 21.53 -7.76
CA THR A 296 -8.51 22.87 -8.30
C THR A 296 -8.91 23.89 -7.23
N GLY A 297 -8.83 23.54 -5.95
CA GLY A 297 -9.16 24.40 -4.81
C GLY A 297 -10.60 24.87 -4.85
N LYS A 298 -10.83 26.19 -4.78
CA LYS A 298 -12.19 26.78 -4.83
C LYS A 298 -12.91 26.59 -6.18
N ARG A 299 -12.21 26.15 -7.23
CA ARG A 299 -12.80 25.86 -8.55
C ARG A 299 -13.27 24.41 -8.63
N ASN A 300 -14.18 24.03 -7.73
CA ASN A 300 -14.67 22.66 -7.57
C ASN A 300 -15.84 22.31 -8.53
N THR A 301 -16.20 23.21 -9.44
CA THR A 301 -17.31 23.02 -10.39
C THR A 301 -16.85 23.08 -11.84
N LEU A 302 -17.26 22.11 -12.66
CA LEU A 302 -17.19 22.18 -14.12
C LEU A 302 -18.55 22.56 -14.70
N TRP A 303 -18.61 23.74 -15.31
CA TRP A 303 -19.84 24.23 -15.92
C TRP A 303 -19.81 24.10 -17.44
N PHE A 304 -20.62 23.15 -17.96
CA PHE A 304 -20.87 23.05 -19.39
C PHE A 304 -22.01 24.01 -19.78
N TYR A 305 -21.69 25.04 -20.55
CA TYR A 305 -22.65 26.07 -21.00
C TYR A 305 -22.85 26.04 -22.52
N GLY A 306 -24.07 26.32 -22.98
CA GLY A 306 -24.39 26.46 -24.40
C GLY A 306 -25.81 26.01 -24.79
N PRO A 307 -26.22 26.22 -26.05
CA PRO A 307 -27.55 25.86 -26.57
C PRO A 307 -27.89 24.36 -26.44
N PRO A 308 -29.15 23.95 -26.57
CA PRO A 308 -29.52 22.55 -26.67
C PRO A 308 -28.72 21.81 -27.77
N SER A 309 -28.57 20.49 -27.62
CA SER A 309 -27.92 19.61 -28.61
C SER A 309 -26.41 19.84 -28.85
N THR A 310 -25.73 20.66 -28.03
CA THR A 310 -24.26 20.82 -28.08
C THR A 310 -23.47 19.76 -27.32
N GLY A 311 -24.13 18.69 -26.84
CA GLY A 311 -23.45 17.56 -26.17
C GLY A 311 -23.19 17.72 -24.66
N LYS A 312 -23.58 18.85 -24.03
CA LYS A 312 -23.34 19.15 -22.60
C LYS A 312 -23.83 18.04 -21.66
N THR A 313 -25.12 17.71 -21.74
CA THR A 313 -25.75 16.70 -20.90
C THR A 313 -25.16 15.30 -21.16
N ASN A 314 -24.80 15.01 -22.41
CA ASN A 314 -24.19 13.72 -22.75
C ASN A 314 -22.78 13.60 -22.14
N LEU A 315 -21.97 14.65 -22.22
CA LEU A 315 -20.63 14.69 -21.63
C LEU A 315 -20.68 14.62 -20.10
N ALA A 316 -21.54 15.41 -19.46
CA ALA A 316 -21.69 15.40 -18.00
C ALA A 316 -22.14 14.02 -17.48
N ASN A 317 -23.12 13.40 -18.15
CA ASN A 317 -23.58 12.06 -17.80
C ASN A 317 -22.50 11.00 -18.02
N ALA A 318 -21.73 11.07 -19.11
CA ALA A 318 -20.64 10.14 -19.38
C ALA A 318 -19.58 10.19 -18.27
N ILE A 319 -19.18 11.39 -17.83
CA ILE A 319 -18.24 11.56 -16.70
C ILE A 319 -18.83 10.98 -15.41
N CYS A 320 -20.09 11.26 -15.11
CA CYS A 320 -20.77 10.74 -13.92
C CYS A 320 -20.90 9.21 -13.92
N GLN A 321 -21.09 8.60 -15.09
CA GLN A 321 -21.19 7.15 -15.24
C GLN A 321 -19.84 6.42 -15.10
N CYS A 322 -18.72 7.12 -15.28
CA CYS A 322 -17.40 6.56 -15.05
C CYS A 322 -17.09 6.37 -13.56
N VAL A 323 -17.66 7.18 -12.67
CA VAL A 323 -17.44 7.06 -11.22
C VAL A 323 -18.39 6.04 -10.58
N PRO A 324 -18.02 5.42 -9.44
CA PRO A 324 -18.82 4.38 -8.80
C PRO A 324 -20.19 4.84 -8.31
N VAL A 325 -20.29 6.09 -7.85
CA VAL A 325 -21.53 6.68 -7.35
C VAL A 325 -21.51 8.20 -7.51
N TYR A 326 -22.54 8.75 -8.12
CA TYR A 326 -22.76 10.20 -8.22
C TYR A 326 -24.14 10.55 -7.68
N GLY A 327 -24.33 11.80 -7.26
CA GLY A 327 -25.62 12.33 -6.83
C GLY A 327 -26.16 13.32 -7.83
N MET A 328 -27.48 13.54 -7.83
CA MET A 328 -28.09 14.59 -8.64
C MET A 328 -28.73 15.66 -7.76
N VAL A 329 -28.56 16.92 -8.14
CA VAL A 329 -29.30 18.02 -7.49
C VAL A 329 -30.76 17.92 -7.89
N ASN A 330 -31.66 17.87 -6.91
CA ASN A 330 -33.08 17.65 -7.14
C ASN A 330 -33.90 18.94 -7.04
N TRP A 331 -34.23 19.53 -8.18
CA TRP A 331 -35.03 20.75 -8.26
C TRP A 331 -36.53 20.56 -8.06
N THR A 332 -37.03 19.32 -8.11
CA THR A 332 -38.46 19.04 -7.86
C THR A 332 -38.84 19.24 -6.40
N ASN A 333 -37.86 19.26 -5.50
CA ASN A 333 -38.04 19.47 -4.07
C ASN A 333 -37.13 20.59 -3.58
N GLU A 334 -37.59 21.83 -3.73
CA GLU A 334 -36.84 23.04 -3.36
C GLU A 334 -36.43 23.10 -1.88
N ASN A 335 -37.12 22.36 -0.99
CA ASN A 335 -36.78 22.32 0.43
C ASN A 335 -35.53 21.47 0.70
N PHE A 336 -35.25 20.48 -0.15
CA PHE A 336 -34.12 19.55 0.03
C PHE A 336 -33.42 19.24 -1.30
N PRO A 337 -32.87 20.25 -2.00
CA PRO A 337 -32.31 20.06 -3.34
C PRO A 337 -31.03 19.21 -3.35
N PHE A 338 -30.31 19.16 -2.23
CA PHE A 338 -29.07 18.40 -2.06
C PHE A 338 -29.29 17.05 -1.36
N ASN A 339 -30.53 16.53 -1.36
CA ASN A 339 -30.87 15.30 -0.65
C ASN A 339 -30.01 14.10 -1.11
N ASP A 340 -29.63 14.06 -2.38
CA ASP A 340 -28.80 13.00 -2.98
C ASP A 340 -27.30 13.37 -3.08
N ALA A 341 -26.87 14.51 -2.54
CA ALA A 341 -25.49 14.96 -2.69
C ALA A 341 -24.51 14.31 -1.68
N ALA A 342 -25.02 13.77 -0.57
CA ALA A 342 -24.19 13.13 0.46
C ALA A 342 -23.64 11.76 0.01
N ASP A 343 -22.41 11.45 0.47
CA ASP A 343 -21.68 10.20 0.21
C ASP A 343 -21.51 9.86 -1.28
N LYS A 344 -21.20 10.89 -2.09
CA LYS A 344 -21.01 10.79 -3.53
C LYS A 344 -19.56 11.06 -3.96
N CYS A 345 -19.19 10.51 -5.11
CA CYS A 345 -17.92 10.81 -5.77
C CYS A 345 -18.01 12.13 -6.53
N LEU A 346 -19.14 12.36 -7.23
CA LEU A 346 -19.46 13.56 -8.00
C LEU A 346 -20.91 13.99 -7.74
N ILE A 347 -21.21 15.26 -7.94
CA ILE A 347 -22.57 15.80 -7.92
C ILE A 347 -22.89 16.32 -9.32
N LEU A 348 -23.93 15.80 -9.95
CA LEU A 348 -24.44 16.31 -11.21
C LEU A 348 -25.51 17.36 -10.94
N TRP A 349 -25.25 18.58 -11.39
CA TRP A 349 -26.24 19.65 -11.42
C TRP A 349 -26.84 19.73 -12.83
N ASP A 350 -28.00 19.11 -13.01
CA ASP A 350 -28.78 19.22 -14.24
C ASP A 350 -30.00 20.12 -14.01
N GLU A 351 -30.12 21.15 -14.85
CA GLU A 351 -31.17 22.19 -14.79
C GLU A 351 -31.28 22.93 -13.43
N GLY A 352 -32.38 23.67 -13.25
CA GLY A 352 -32.71 24.37 -12.01
C GLY A 352 -32.09 25.76 -11.84
N ARG A 353 -32.60 26.50 -10.85
CA ARG A 353 -32.17 27.88 -10.55
C ARG A 353 -31.86 28.01 -9.07
N ILE A 354 -30.73 28.67 -8.78
CA ILE A 354 -30.33 28.98 -7.42
C ILE A 354 -31.29 30.01 -6.83
N SER A 355 -32.02 29.62 -5.79
CA SER A 355 -32.84 30.56 -5.01
C SER A 355 -32.03 31.18 -3.87
N CYS A 356 -32.47 32.33 -3.36
CA CYS A 356 -31.82 33.01 -2.24
C CYS A 356 -31.75 32.14 -0.96
N LYS A 357 -32.66 31.16 -0.81
CA LYS A 357 -32.69 30.27 0.36
C LYS A 357 -31.53 29.29 0.39
N ILE A 358 -31.01 28.90 -0.78
CA ILE A 358 -30.00 27.85 -0.92
C ILE A 358 -28.65 28.38 -1.40
N VAL A 359 -28.54 29.68 -1.68
CA VAL A 359 -27.35 30.30 -2.30
C VAL A 359 -26.07 30.08 -1.48
N GLU A 360 -26.14 30.14 -0.15
CA GLU A 360 -24.97 29.94 0.70
C GLU A 360 -24.52 28.47 0.69
N ALA A 361 -25.47 27.53 0.73
CA ALA A 361 -25.16 26.11 0.53
C ALA A 361 -24.58 25.86 -0.88
N CYS A 362 -25.13 26.49 -1.92
CA CYS A 362 -24.61 26.39 -3.28
C CYS A 362 -23.17 26.90 -3.37
N LYS A 363 -22.87 28.08 -2.81
CA LYS A 363 -21.52 28.64 -2.78
C LYS A 363 -20.52 27.70 -2.12
N ALA A 364 -20.92 27.08 -1.01
CA ALA A 364 -20.08 26.09 -0.32
C ALA A 364 -19.84 24.84 -1.17
N ILE A 365 -20.91 24.23 -1.71
CA ILE A 365 -20.84 23.01 -2.52
C ILE A 365 -20.03 23.25 -3.81
N LEU A 366 -20.41 24.26 -4.59
CA LEU A 366 -19.75 24.62 -5.85
C LEU A 366 -18.28 25.06 -5.64
N GLY A 367 -17.98 25.60 -4.45
CA GLY A 367 -16.65 26.01 -4.03
C GLY A 367 -15.81 24.90 -3.37
N GLY A 368 -16.35 23.68 -3.18
CA GLY A 368 -15.63 22.57 -2.56
C GLY A 368 -15.40 22.74 -1.05
N MET A 369 -16.28 23.46 -0.37
CA MET A 369 -16.22 23.66 1.08
C MET A 369 -17.13 22.64 1.79
N PRO A 370 -16.71 22.09 2.95
CA PRO A 370 -17.58 21.25 3.74
C PRO A 370 -18.81 22.04 4.23
N VAL A 371 -19.99 21.47 4.07
CA VAL A 371 -21.26 22.09 4.47
C VAL A 371 -22.22 21.03 4.97
N ARG A 372 -23.19 21.41 5.81
CA ARG A 372 -24.28 20.50 6.19
C ARG A 372 -25.48 20.73 5.28
N VAL A 373 -26.09 19.64 4.82
CA VAL A 373 -27.30 19.68 3.99
C VAL A 373 -28.40 18.89 4.67
N ASP A 374 -29.63 19.41 4.59
CA ASP A 374 -30.79 18.74 5.15
C ASP A 374 -31.30 17.68 4.18
N GLN A 375 -31.69 16.54 4.73
CA GLN A 375 -32.26 15.43 3.98
C GLN A 375 -33.71 15.18 4.43
N LYS A 376 -34.61 14.98 3.47
CA LYS A 376 -36.01 14.70 3.77
C LYS A 376 -36.15 13.50 4.70
N CYS A 377 -36.88 13.67 5.80
CA CYS A 377 -37.13 12.65 6.83
C CYS A 377 -35.86 12.04 7.45
N LYS A 378 -34.72 12.74 7.37
CA LYS A 378 -33.44 12.37 7.96
C LYS A 378 -32.82 13.58 8.67
N GLY A 379 -31.82 13.34 9.50
CA GLY A 379 -31.05 14.42 10.11
C GLY A 379 -30.21 15.18 9.08
N SER A 380 -29.79 16.39 9.46
CA SER A 380 -28.78 17.16 8.73
C SER A 380 -27.49 16.34 8.59
N THR A 381 -27.00 16.19 7.35
CA THR A 381 -25.82 15.35 7.05
C THR A 381 -24.66 16.23 6.57
N ALA A 382 -23.45 15.89 6.98
CA ALA A 382 -22.25 16.58 6.51
C ALA A 382 -21.94 16.17 5.07
N LEU A 383 -21.80 17.16 4.19
CA LEU A 383 -21.35 17.01 2.83
C LEU A 383 -19.87 17.39 2.78
N ARG A 384 -19.04 16.42 2.43
CA ARG A 384 -17.62 16.60 2.18
C ARG A 384 -17.39 17.38 0.88
N PRO A 385 -16.22 18.04 0.69
CA PRO A 385 -15.82 18.58 -0.60
C PRO A 385 -16.01 17.54 -1.71
N THR A 386 -16.95 17.78 -2.63
CA THR A 386 -17.32 16.84 -3.69
C THR A 386 -17.41 17.61 -5.00
N PRO A 387 -16.68 17.22 -6.07
CA PRO A 387 -16.71 17.91 -7.35
C PRO A 387 -18.11 17.93 -7.98
N VAL A 388 -18.46 19.07 -8.61
CA VAL A 388 -19.77 19.36 -9.20
C VAL A 388 -19.72 19.55 -10.71
#